data_AF-A0A7X9BHP7-F1
#
_entry.id   AF-A0A7X9BHP7-F1
#
_cell.length_a   1.000
_cell.length_b   1.000
_cell.length_c   1.000
_cell.angle_alpha   90.00
_cell.angle_beta   90.00
_cell.angle_gamma   90.00
#
_symmetry.space_group_name_H-M   'P 1'
#
loop_
_entity.id
_entity.type
_entity.pdbx_description
1 polymer ?
#
loop_
_entity_poly.entity_id
_entity_poly.type
_entity_poly.pdbx_seq_one_letter_code
_entity_poly.pdbx_strand_id
1 'polypeptide(L)'
;LPALADERIVLLNWDQLSTSEQERLSRYYRQQVFPVLTPLGVDPAHPFPYVSGKSLNLAVIVENPTSGKSHFARVKIPDNLNRLVPVDDRTDEEGAEERYGFITLENLIIAHLESLFPGMIIKEARSFRVTRNEDIDVEEDDAENLLNAMEKELLRRRFGPPIRLEISDATSPFLSQLLADQLGVTADEVYRLPAPLDMTVLFELGGIDRPDLKYRPFVPTTNRQIAEVESSRAQDIFAAIRQHDILLHHPYDSFSTSVQAFLAQAAADPKVLAIKQTLYRTSSKSPIIDALIDAAHAGKQVLALVEIKARFDEDANIAWARKLERAGVHVVYGIVGLKTHCKISLVVRQEADGLKRYCHVGTGNYNPKTARQYTDLGLLTCDPVVGQDLTRLFNQLSGYAPKSSFHRLLVAPRTIRTGLIQRIRREEDAARAGKEAWIKIKVNAIVDEKTIDALYRASQAGVKIDIVERGICALKPGVPGLSENIRVRSILGRFLEHSRIYAFCNSDGPQIGEGPVSGPEVWIGSADLMHRNLDRRVEALVRITDPDQINELISYVDLQMADSTASWHMQPDGTYIRHSRDEEGRPLVDSQDYLIKRHQRRPRGNS
;
A
#
# COMPACT_ATOMS: atom_id res chain seq x y z
N LEU A 1 -12.13 -15.69 20.08
CA LEU A 1 -12.46 -15.64 18.63
C LEU A 1 -13.36 -16.83 18.32
N PRO A 2 -14.70 -16.71 18.44
CA PRO A 2 -15.61 -17.87 18.45
C PRO A 2 -15.55 -18.74 17.19
N ALA A 3 -15.66 -18.15 16.00
CA ALA A 3 -15.64 -18.91 14.74
C ALA A 3 -14.31 -19.64 14.47
N LEU A 4 -13.19 -19.14 15.02
CA LEU A 4 -11.91 -19.85 14.93
C LEU A 4 -11.83 -21.01 15.93
N ALA A 5 -12.49 -20.89 17.09
CA ALA A 5 -12.56 -21.96 18.06
C ALA A 5 -13.36 -23.16 17.52
N ASP A 6 -14.41 -22.92 16.73
CA ASP A 6 -15.15 -23.96 16.00
C ASP A 6 -14.22 -24.73 15.03
N GLU A 7 -13.21 -24.05 14.49
CA GLU A 7 -12.14 -24.61 13.65
C GLU A 7 -10.93 -25.11 14.44
N ARG A 8 -11.06 -25.25 15.77
CA ARG A 8 -10.02 -25.70 16.71
C ARG A 8 -8.79 -24.79 16.81
N ILE A 9 -8.89 -23.54 16.37
CA ILE A 9 -7.86 -22.51 16.52
C ILE A 9 -8.22 -21.62 17.71
N VAL A 10 -7.44 -21.71 18.79
CA VAL A 10 -7.77 -21.06 20.06
C VAL A 10 -6.61 -20.22 20.59
N LEU A 11 -6.94 -19.03 21.10
CA LEU A 11 -6.05 -18.22 21.93
C LEU A 11 -6.39 -18.49 23.39
N LEU A 12 -5.43 -19.02 24.13
CA LEU A 12 -5.58 -19.48 25.51
C LEU A 12 -4.85 -18.57 26.49
N ASN A 13 -5.39 -18.51 27.69
CA ASN A 13 -4.73 -17.93 28.87
C ASN A 13 -4.05 -19.03 29.69
N TRP A 14 -3.12 -18.65 30.56
CA TRP A 14 -2.32 -19.57 31.37
C TRP A 14 -3.16 -20.54 32.23
N ASP A 15 -4.26 -20.05 32.79
CA ASP A 15 -5.21 -20.79 33.62
C ASP A 15 -6.07 -21.80 32.84
N GLN A 16 -6.15 -21.66 31.52
CA GLN A 16 -6.86 -22.58 30.64
C GLN A 16 -5.98 -23.74 30.16
N LEU A 17 -4.70 -23.73 30.52
CA LEU A 17 -3.73 -24.76 30.15
C LEU A 17 -3.76 -25.92 31.15
N SER A 18 -3.62 -27.15 30.64
CA SER A 18 -3.31 -28.32 31.45
C SER A 18 -1.93 -28.18 32.10
N THR A 19 -1.71 -28.93 33.19
CA THR A 19 -0.43 -28.95 33.90
C THR A 19 0.73 -29.33 32.98
N SER A 20 0.53 -30.27 32.06
CA SER A 20 1.57 -30.69 31.10
C SER A 20 1.96 -29.57 30.12
N GLU A 21 0.97 -28.82 29.63
CA GLU A 21 1.20 -27.68 28.74
C GLU A 21 1.89 -26.53 29.48
N GLN A 22 1.50 -26.27 30.73
CA GLN A 22 2.17 -25.30 31.60
C GLN A 22 3.64 -25.67 31.81
N GLU A 23 3.95 -26.91 32.18
CA GLU A 23 5.34 -27.35 32.39
C GLU A 23 6.21 -27.19 31.13
N ARG A 24 5.65 -27.54 29.96
CA ARG A 24 6.32 -27.40 28.67
C ARG A 24 6.59 -25.93 28.35
N LEU A 25 5.59 -25.07 28.52
CA LEU A 25 5.72 -23.63 28.28
C LEU A 25 6.62 -22.94 29.31
N SER A 26 6.66 -23.39 30.57
CA SER A 26 7.62 -22.94 31.57
C SER A 26 9.05 -23.34 31.22
N ARG A 27 9.25 -24.50 30.59
CA ARG A 27 10.57 -24.90 30.05
C ARG A 27 10.97 -24.01 28.87
N TYR A 28 10.06 -23.80 27.92
CA TYR A 28 10.27 -22.87 26.81
C TYR A 28 10.59 -21.46 27.30
N TYR A 29 9.82 -20.95 28.27
CA TYR A 29 10.06 -19.65 28.89
C TYR A 29 11.48 -19.56 29.45
N ARG A 30 11.88 -20.50 30.31
CA ARG A 30 13.22 -20.49 30.94
C ARG A 30 14.37 -20.57 29.93
N GLN A 31 14.20 -21.33 28.85
CA GLN A 31 15.28 -21.59 27.89
C GLN A 31 15.36 -20.54 26.78
N GLN A 32 14.22 -20.01 26.31
CA GLN A 32 14.13 -19.19 25.11
C GLN A 32 13.70 -17.76 25.38
N VAL A 33 12.80 -17.54 26.35
CA VAL A 33 12.20 -16.23 26.61
C VAL A 33 12.95 -15.47 27.70
N PHE A 34 13.12 -16.07 28.88
CA PHE A 34 13.78 -15.44 30.02
C PHE A 34 15.16 -14.85 29.71
N PRO A 35 16.06 -15.52 28.97
CA PRO A 35 17.40 -14.98 28.69
C PRO A 35 17.42 -13.69 27.86
N VAL A 36 16.33 -13.38 27.14
CA VAL A 36 16.23 -12.15 26.32
C VAL A 36 15.43 -11.05 27.00
N LEU A 37 14.88 -11.29 28.20
CA LEU A 37 14.14 -10.28 28.95
C LEU A 37 15.08 -9.46 29.82
N THR A 38 14.79 -8.17 29.93
CA THR A 38 15.48 -7.26 30.84
C THR A 38 14.44 -6.37 31.50
N PRO A 39 14.09 -6.61 32.78
CA PRO A 39 13.18 -5.74 33.51
C PRO A 39 13.87 -4.41 33.81
N LEU A 40 13.20 -3.30 33.55
CA LEU A 40 13.68 -1.95 33.83
C LEU A 40 12.85 -1.37 34.97
N GLY A 41 13.42 -1.40 36.18
CA GLY A 41 12.84 -0.74 37.36
C GLY A 41 12.94 0.78 37.25
N VAL A 42 11.94 1.48 37.80
CA VAL A 42 11.89 2.95 37.84
C VAL A 42 11.94 3.43 39.29
N ASP A 43 12.94 4.27 39.58
CA ASP A 43 13.20 4.86 40.89
C ASP A 43 14.00 6.19 40.72
N PRO A 44 14.32 6.94 41.79
CA PRO A 44 15.06 8.20 41.66
C PRO A 44 16.45 8.11 40.99
N ALA A 45 17.09 6.93 41.04
CA ALA A 45 18.37 6.68 40.37
C ALA A 45 18.17 6.12 38.94
N HIS A 46 17.02 5.50 38.67
CA HIS A 46 16.63 4.91 37.39
C HIS A 46 15.37 5.57 36.84
N PRO A 47 15.48 6.66 36.06
CA PRO A 47 14.32 7.37 35.54
C PRO A 47 13.49 6.50 34.59
N PHE A 48 12.25 6.92 34.34
CA PHE A 48 11.34 6.20 33.45
C PHE A 48 11.98 5.96 32.07
N PRO A 49 12.08 4.70 31.60
CA PRO A 49 12.83 4.38 30.41
C PRO A 49 12.11 4.84 29.15
N TYR A 50 12.88 5.25 28.14
CA TYR A 50 12.34 5.55 26.83
C TYR A 50 11.59 4.34 26.23
N VAL A 51 10.32 4.54 25.84
CA VAL A 51 9.47 3.53 25.20
C VAL A 51 9.41 3.75 23.69
N SER A 52 9.89 2.76 22.93
CA SER A 52 9.89 2.78 21.46
C SER A 52 8.47 2.81 20.89
N GLY A 53 8.27 3.59 19.82
CA GLY A 53 7.01 3.62 19.09
C GLY A 53 6.60 2.24 18.58
N LYS A 54 5.30 1.94 18.66
CA LYS A 54 4.63 0.68 18.29
C LYS A 54 5.10 -0.56 19.05
N SER A 55 6.03 -0.45 20.00
CA SER A 55 6.48 -1.59 20.81
C SER A 55 5.44 -1.97 21.86
N LEU A 56 5.23 -3.29 22.03
CA LEU A 56 4.41 -3.84 23.10
C LEU A 56 5.25 -4.01 24.37
N ASN A 57 4.68 -3.63 25.51
CA ASN A 57 5.38 -3.62 26.79
C ASN A 57 4.45 -4.08 27.92
N LEU A 58 5.02 -4.59 29.00
CA LEU A 58 4.34 -4.80 30.27
C LEU A 58 4.72 -3.69 31.25
N ALA A 59 3.70 -3.10 31.85
CA ALA A 59 3.79 -2.24 33.02
C ALA A 59 3.52 -3.10 34.26
N VAL A 60 4.51 -3.20 35.14
CA VAL A 60 4.48 -4.08 36.31
C VAL A 60 4.64 -3.23 37.58
N ILE A 61 3.72 -3.38 38.52
CA ILE A 61 3.85 -2.83 39.87
C ILE A 61 4.30 -3.97 40.78
N VAL A 62 5.45 -3.79 41.41
CA VAL A 62 6.04 -4.75 42.35
C VAL A 62 6.20 -4.12 43.73
N GLU A 63 5.94 -4.86 44.79
CA GLU A 63 6.01 -4.39 46.17
C GLU A 63 7.09 -5.15 46.92
N ASN A 64 7.95 -4.42 47.64
CA ASN A 64 8.94 -5.04 48.51
C ASN A 64 8.24 -5.50 49.80
N PRO A 65 8.24 -6.80 50.13
CA PRO A 65 7.48 -7.33 51.26
C PRO A 65 7.98 -6.83 52.63
N THR A 66 9.26 -6.46 52.75
CA THR A 66 9.85 -6.01 54.01
C THR A 66 9.56 -4.53 54.30
N SER A 67 9.60 -3.68 53.26
CA SER A 67 9.43 -2.23 53.41
C SER A 67 8.02 -1.72 53.05
N GLY A 68 7.21 -2.54 52.38
CA GLY A 68 5.89 -2.15 51.87
C GLY A 68 5.94 -1.15 50.70
N LYS A 69 7.13 -0.82 50.18
CA LYS A 69 7.28 0.13 49.08
C LYS A 69 6.95 -0.52 47.74
N SER A 70 6.08 0.13 46.98
CA SER A 70 5.77 -0.23 45.59
C SER A 70 6.72 0.46 44.62
N HIS A 71 7.12 -0.28 43.58
CA HIS A 71 7.98 0.15 42.50
C HIS A 71 7.34 -0.18 41.16
N PHE A 72 7.56 0.68 40.17
CA PHE A 72 7.19 0.40 38.80
C PHE A 72 8.37 -0.27 38.10
N ALA A 73 8.07 -1.25 37.26
CA ALA A 73 9.01 -1.84 36.33
C ALA A 73 8.36 -2.00 34.95
N ARG A 74 9.16 -1.81 33.92
CA ARG A 74 8.80 -2.09 32.54
C ARG A 74 9.47 -3.37 32.07
N VAL A 75 8.73 -4.22 31.37
CA VAL A 75 9.29 -5.35 30.62
C VAL A 75 8.91 -5.17 29.15
N LYS A 76 9.88 -5.01 28.25
CA LYS A 76 9.61 -4.95 26.81
C LYS A 76 9.31 -6.36 26.30
N ILE A 77 8.24 -6.51 25.50
CA ILE A 77 7.99 -7.75 24.77
C ILE A 77 9.01 -7.84 23.62
N PRO A 78 9.82 -8.91 23.52
CA PRO A 78 10.84 -9.02 22.48
C PRO A 78 10.23 -9.15 21.07
N ASP A 79 10.66 -8.30 20.14
CA ASP A 79 10.18 -8.30 18.75
C ASP A 79 10.86 -9.39 17.88
N ASN A 80 11.90 -10.04 18.41
CA ASN A 80 12.68 -11.09 17.74
C ASN A 80 12.18 -12.51 18.04
N LEU A 81 11.11 -12.63 18.84
CA LEU A 81 10.42 -13.89 19.11
C LEU A 81 9.01 -13.82 18.54
N ASN A 82 8.46 -14.98 18.14
CA ASN A 82 7.06 -15.05 17.75
C ASN A 82 6.18 -14.66 18.93
N ARG A 83 5.19 -13.80 18.70
CA ARG A 83 4.28 -13.37 19.74
C ARG A 83 3.24 -14.45 20.05
N LEU A 84 2.89 -15.29 19.08
CA LEU A 84 2.08 -16.49 19.33
C LEU A 84 2.97 -17.68 19.66
N VAL A 85 2.90 -18.16 20.91
CA VAL A 85 3.62 -19.35 21.36
C VAL A 85 2.69 -20.55 21.28
N PRO A 86 3.04 -21.62 20.53
CA PRO A 86 2.19 -22.80 20.38
C PRO A 86 2.09 -23.57 21.70
N VAL A 87 0.85 -23.85 22.11
CA VAL A 87 0.49 -24.60 23.33
C VAL A 87 0.51 -26.11 23.09
N ASP A 88 0.19 -26.54 21.87
CA ASP A 88 0.15 -27.95 21.51
C ASP A 88 1.54 -28.41 21.02
N ASP A 89 1.98 -29.58 21.45
CA ASP A 89 3.17 -30.23 20.89
C ASP A 89 2.78 -30.93 19.60
N ARG A 90 3.25 -30.41 18.46
CA ARG A 90 2.93 -30.96 17.14
C ARG A 90 3.82 -32.16 16.76
N THR A 91 4.64 -32.66 17.68
CA THR A 91 5.55 -33.80 17.45
C THR A 91 5.00 -35.15 17.92
N ASP A 92 3.90 -35.16 18.68
CA ASP A 92 3.23 -36.41 19.06
C ASP A 92 2.26 -36.84 17.96
N GLU A 93 2.74 -37.78 17.13
CA GLU A 93 1.91 -38.57 16.23
C GLU A 93 1.03 -39.53 17.06
N GLU A 94 -0.23 -39.63 16.63
CA GLU A 94 -1.29 -40.58 17.05
C GLU A 94 -2.32 -40.08 18.10
N GLY A 95 -3.45 -39.58 17.57
CA GLY A 95 -4.77 -39.79 18.19
C GLY A 95 -5.39 -38.62 18.96
N ALA A 96 -4.68 -37.51 19.20
CA ALA A 96 -5.29 -36.31 19.76
C ALA A 96 -5.97 -35.50 18.65
N GLU A 97 -7.23 -35.09 18.87
CA GLU A 97 -7.94 -34.16 17.99
C GLU A 97 -7.11 -32.88 17.80
N GLU A 98 -6.57 -32.65 16.61
CA GLU A 98 -5.60 -31.58 16.33
C GLU A 98 -6.17 -30.21 16.74
N ARG A 99 -5.67 -29.68 17.86
CA ARG A 99 -5.94 -28.32 18.33
C ARG A 99 -4.78 -27.41 17.91
N TYR A 100 -5.11 -26.22 17.47
CA TYR A 100 -4.17 -25.15 17.17
C TYR A 100 -4.24 -24.10 18.29
N GLY A 101 -3.76 -24.47 19.48
CA GLY A 101 -3.74 -23.62 20.66
C GLY A 101 -2.50 -22.73 20.72
N PHE A 102 -2.70 -21.44 21.06
CA PHE A 102 -1.62 -20.48 21.26
C PHE A 102 -1.83 -19.66 22.52
N ILE A 103 -0.74 -19.32 23.20
CA ILE A 103 -0.71 -18.28 24.23
C ILE A 103 0.12 -17.10 23.70
N THR A 104 -0.29 -15.87 24.02
CA THR A 104 0.51 -14.71 23.64
C THR A 104 1.76 -14.61 24.51
N LEU A 105 2.85 -14.12 23.93
CA LEU A 105 4.14 -14.00 24.62
C LEU A 105 4.02 -13.11 25.86
N GLU A 106 3.25 -12.03 25.80
CA GLU A 106 2.98 -11.20 26.97
C GLU A 106 2.28 -11.95 28.11
N ASN A 107 1.31 -12.83 27.80
CA ASN A 107 0.61 -13.62 28.82
C ASN A 107 1.52 -14.72 29.39
N LEU A 108 2.37 -15.33 28.56
CA LEU A 108 3.39 -16.27 29.02
C LEU A 108 4.39 -15.60 29.96
N ILE A 109 4.79 -14.36 29.67
CA ILE A 109 5.68 -13.57 30.54
C ILE A 109 4.96 -13.21 31.84
N ILE A 110 3.70 -12.75 31.78
CA ILE A 110 2.89 -12.44 32.95
C ILE A 110 2.84 -13.64 33.92
N ALA A 111 2.62 -14.85 33.40
CA ALA A 111 2.58 -16.08 34.20
C ALA A 111 3.89 -16.42 34.92
N HIS A 112 5.02 -15.83 34.51
CA HIS A 112 6.35 -16.11 35.07
C HIS A 112 7.05 -14.86 35.62
N LEU A 113 6.33 -13.76 35.88
CA LEU A 113 6.92 -12.49 36.32
C LEU A 113 7.75 -12.62 37.59
N GLU A 114 7.40 -13.54 38.49
CA GLU A 114 8.16 -13.79 39.73
C GLU A 114 9.63 -14.12 39.46
N SER A 115 9.93 -14.77 38.33
CA SER A 115 11.32 -15.07 37.94
C SER A 115 12.13 -13.82 37.56
N LEU A 116 11.48 -12.75 37.12
CA LEU A 116 12.11 -11.46 36.81
C LEU A 116 12.26 -10.56 38.05
N PHE A 117 11.43 -10.78 39.07
CA PHE A 117 11.39 -9.97 40.29
C PHE A 117 11.50 -10.85 41.55
N PRO A 118 12.60 -11.60 41.71
CA PRO A 118 12.74 -12.53 42.82
C PRO A 118 12.65 -11.79 44.18
N GLY A 119 11.79 -12.29 45.07
CA GLY A 119 11.58 -11.72 46.39
C GLY A 119 10.64 -10.51 46.45
N MET A 120 10.04 -10.10 45.33
CA MET A 120 9.04 -9.02 45.27
C MET A 120 7.63 -9.59 45.09
N ILE A 121 6.62 -8.88 45.59
CA ILE A 121 5.21 -9.23 45.38
C ILE A 121 4.70 -8.50 44.12
N ILE A 122 4.22 -9.24 43.12
CA ILE A 122 3.58 -8.62 41.94
C ILE A 122 2.18 -8.13 42.32
N LYS A 123 1.95 -6.81 42.29
CA LYS A 123 0.65 -6.20 42.61
C LYS A 123 -0.22 -6.04 41.36
N GLU A 124 0.40 -5.69 40.24
CA GLU A 124 -0.29 -5.51 38.97
C GLU A 124 0.69 -5.74 37.81
N ALA A 125 0.22 -6.34 36.72
CA ALA A 125 0.97 -6.46 35.48
C ALA A 125 0.02 -6.35 34.29
N ARG A 126 0.24 -5.36 33.42
CA ARG A 126 -0.64 -5.06 32.29
C ARG A 126 0.13 -4.68 31.05
N SER A 127 -0.39 -5.08 29.90
CA SER A 127 0.15 -4.71 28.60
C SER A 127 -0.18 -3.25 28.27
N PHE A 128 0.79 -2.54 27.70
CA PHE A 128 0.62 -1.21 27.14
C PHE A 128 1.47 -1.04 25.88
N ARG A 129 1.07 -0.10 25.02
CA ARG A 129 1.75 0.21 23.76
C ARG A 129 1.70 1.70 23.49
N VAL A 130 2.80 2.25 23.00
CA VAL A 130 2.92 3.68 22.70
C VAL A 130 3.07 3.87 21.19
N THR A 131 2.29 4.76 20.58
CA THR A 131 2.54 5.24 19.22
C THR A 131 3.14 6.64 19.29
N ARG A 132 4.19 6.88 18.51
CA ARG A 132 4.89 8.16 18.45
C ARG A 132 4.71 8.81 17.09
N ASN A 133 4.78 10.14 17.06
CA ASN A 133 4.87 10.84 15.79
C ASN A 133 6.18 10.47 15.10
N GLU A 134 6.08 10.08 13.84
CA GLU A 134 7.18 9.59 13.01
C GLU A 134 7.37 10.46 11.76
N ASP A 135 6.72 11.63 11.66
CA ASP A 135 6.96 12.55 10.55
C ASP A 135 8.36 13.18 10.65
N ILE A 136 8.98 13.36 9.48
CA ILE A 136 10.33 13.89 9.32
C ILE A 136 10.23 15.23 8.58
N ASP A 137 10.63 16.32 9.24
CA ASP A 137 10.84 17.62 8.59
C ASP A 137 12.35 17.80 8.34
N VAL A 138 12.76 17.77 7.08
CA VAL A 138 14.15 18.03 6.65
C VAL A 138 14.15 19.30 5.81
N GLU A 139 14.91 20.31 6.25
CA GLU A 139 15.20 21.52 5.47
C GLU A 139 16.02 21.16 4.23
N GLU A 140 15.56 21.58 3.05
CA GLU A 140 16.09 21.18 1.74
C GLU A 140 16.99 22.25 1.15
N ASP A 141 18.09 22.60 1.83
CA ASP A 141 18.96 23.70 1.38
C ASP A 141 20.03 23.27 0.36
N ASP A 142 20.35 21.98 0.24
CA ASP A 142 21.27 21.48 -0.80
C ASP A 142 21.11 19.98 -1.11
N ALA A 143 21.08 19.60 -2.39
CA ALA A 143 20.82 18.22 -2.83
C ALA A 143 21.97 17.25 -2.47
N GLU A 144 23.22 17.72 -2.45
CA GLU A 144 24.39 16.92 -2.05
C GLU A 144 24.38 16.59 -0.54
N ASN A 145 23.74 17.42 0.29
CA ASN A 145 23.60 17.19 1.73
C ASN A 145 22.29 16.49 2.13
N LEU A 146 21.33 16.34 1.21
CA LEU A 146 20.01 15.80 1.52
C LEU A 146 20.07 14.36 2.07
N LEU A 147 20.91 13.50 1.48
CA LEU A 147 21.13 12.12 1.96
C LEU A 147 21.63 12.11 3.42
N ASN A 148 22.67 12.88 3.71
CA ASN A 148 23.28 12.95 5.04
C ASN A 148 22.35 13.60 6.07
N ALA A 149 21.58 14.62 5.67
CA ALA A 149 20.57 15.26 6.50
C ALA A 149 19.43 14.27 6.83
N MET A 150 18.97 13.49 5.84
CA MET A 150 17.98 12.45 6.05
C MET A 150 18.46 11.35 7.02
N GLU A 151 19.72 10.89 6.90
CA GLU A 151 20.27 9.91 7.84
C GLU A 151 20.25 10.43 9.29
N LYS A 152 20.63 11.70 9.50
CA LYS A 152 20.60 12.33 10.83
C LYS A 152 19.17 12.44 11.37
N GLU A 153 18.22 12.82 10.53
CA GLU A 153 16.83 12.98 10.96
C GLU A 153 16.12 11.64 11.17
N LEU A 154 16.49 10.58 10.43
CA LEU A 154 16.02 9.22 10.68
C LEU A 154 16.42 8.70 12.07
N LEU A 155 17.61 9.06 12.54
CA LEU A 155 18.04 8.75 13.91
C LEU A 155 17.20 9.51 14.94
N ARG A 156 16.85 10.78 14.67
CA ARG A 156 16.02 11.62 15.55
C ARG A 156 14.55 11.21 15.57
N ARG A 157 14.00 10.77 14.43
CA ARG A 157 12.61 10.31 14.26
C ARG A 157 12.19 9.28 15.30
N ARG A 158 13.11 8.39 15.68
CA ARG A 158 12.84 7.38 16.72
C ARG A 158 12.36 8.03 18.02
N PHE A 159 12.77 9.27 18.31
CA PHE A 159 12.48 9.99 19.55
C PHE A 159 11.33 10.99 19.45
N GLY A 160 10.49 10.94 18.40
CA GLY A 160 9.31 11.80 18.28
C GLY A 160 8.36 11.69 19.49
N PRO A 161 7.54 12.73 19.78
CA PRO A 161 6.64 12.72 20.93
C PRO A 161 5.60 11.59 20.82
N PRO A 162 5.14 11.03 21.96
CA PRO A 162 4.04 10.08 21.95
C PRO A 162 2.75 10.81 21.58
N ILE A 163 1.92 10.16 20.77
CA ILE A 163 0.62 10.68 20.30
C ILE A 163 -0.54 9.73 20.62
N ARG A 164 -0.22 8.54 21.15
CA ARG A 164 -1.20 7.54 21.55
C ARG A 164 -0.61 6.58 22.56
N LEU A 165 -1.32 6.36 23.67
CA LEU A 165 -1.06 5.32 24.64
C LEU A 165 -2.23 4.32 24.61
N GLU A 166 -1.97 3.09 24.22
CA GLU A 166 -2.92 1.98 24.29
C GLU A 166 -2.64 1.18 25.57
N ILE A 167 -3.65 0.98 26.40
CA ILE A 167 -3.60 0.16 27.63
C ILE A 167 -4.72 -0.88 27.60
N SER A 168 -4.50 -2.02 28.26
CA SER A 168 -5.59 -2.98 28.48
C SER A 168 -6.70 -2.34 29.31
N ASP A 169 -7.95 -2.63 28.97
CA ASP A 169 -9.15 -2.30 29.75
C ASP A 169 -9.06 -2.68 31.23
N ALA A 170 -8.43 -3.81 31.55
CA ALA A 170 -8.18 -4.29 32.92
C ALA A 170 -7.08 -3.51 33.69
N THR A 171 -6.52 -2.45 33.11
CA THR A 171 -5.48 -1.62 33.74
C THR A 171 -6.10 -0.71 34.80
N SER A 172 -5.53 -0.70 36.01
CA SER A 172 -6.03 0.12 37.10
C SER A 172 -5.98 1.63 36.77
N PRO A 173 -6.85 2.46 37.36
CA PRO A 173 -6.76 3.92 37.22
C PRO A 173 -5.39 4.47 37.65
N PHE A 174 -4.81 3.90 38.70
CA PHE A 174 -3.48 4.26 39.18
C PHE A 174 -2.40 4.02 38.12
N LEU A 175 -2.32 2.80 37.58
CA LEU A 175 -1.31 2.46 36.57
C LEU A 175 -1.50 3.25 35.27
N SER A 176 -2.75 3.49 34.88
CA SER A 176 -3.10 4.33 33.73
C SER A 176 -2.60 5.77 33.91
N GLN A 177 -2.85 6.39 35.06
CA GLN A 177 -2.40 7.76 35.34
C GLN A 177 -0.87 7.83 35.39
N LEU A 178 -0.23 6.87 36.07
CA LEU A 178 1.22 6.78 36.14
C LEU A 178 1.85 6.72 34.74
N LEU A 179 1.33 5.86 33.85
CA LEU A 179 1.82 5.77 32.48
C LEU A 179 1.58 7.07 31.69
N ALA A 180 0.41 7.70 31.85
CA ALA A 180 0.08 8.94 31.19
C ALA A 180 1.03 10.08 31.59
N ASP A 181 1.25 10.25 32.89
CA ASP A 181 2.14 11.28 33.45
C ASP A 181 3.59 11.07 33.01
N GLN A 182 4.10 9.83 33.09
CA GLN A 182 5.49 9.51 32.73
C GLN A 182 5.76 9.64 31.23
N LEU A 183 4.76 9.36 30.39
CA LEU A 183 4.87 9.50 28.94
C LEU A 183 4.52 10.92 28.45
N GLY A 184 3.94 11.77 29.30
CA GLY A 184 3.49 13.11 28.93
C GLY A 184 2.35 13.09 27.91
N VAL A 185 1.45 12.11 28.00
CA VAL A 185 0.26 12.03 27.14
C VAL A 185 -0.98 12.55 27.86
N THR A 186 -1.86 13.19 27.10
CA THR A 186 -3.13 13.72 27.58
C THR A 186 -4.19 12.61 27.67
N ALA A 187 -5.28 12.88 28.39
CA ALA A 187 -6.37 11.90 28.55
C ALA A 187 -6.99 11.47 27.21
N ASP A 188 -7.09 12.38 26.23
CA ASP A 188 -7.62 12.11 24.89
C ASP A 188 -6.69 11.22 24.05
N GLU A 189 -5.42 11.09 24.45
CA GLU A 189 -4.42 10.23 23.81
C GLU A 189 -4.34 8.84 24.47
N VAL A 190 -5.09 8.59 25.55
CA VAL A 190 -5.13 7.30 26.26
C VAL A 190 -6.33 6.46 25.80
N TYR A 191 -6.03 5.31 25.20
CA TYR A 191 -7.00 4.37 24.67
C TYR A 191 -7.03 3.10 25.53
N ARG A 192 -8.18 2.82 26.15
CA ARG A 192 -8.45 1.56 26.86
C ARG A 192 -9.06 0.56 25.88
N LEU A 193 -8.36 -0.55 25.66
CA LEU A 193 -8.73 -1.55 24.67
C LEU A 193 -8.78 -2.95 25.29
N PRO A 194 -9.66 -3.86 24.82
CA PRO A 194 -9.60 -5.26 25.20
C PRO A 194 -8.24 -5.88 24.84
N ALA A 195 -7.74 -6.77 25.70
CA ALA A 195 -6.57 -7.57 25.39
C ALA A 195 -6.91 -8.71 24.40
N PRO A 196 -5.94 -9.20 23.59
CA PRO A 196 -4.57 -8.70 23.48
C PRO A 196 -4.50 -7.35 22.76
N LEU A 197 -3.61 -6.46 23.22
CA LEU A 197 -3.30 -5.22 22.51
C LEU A 197 -2.59 -5.53 21.19
N ASP A 198 -2.47 -4.54 20.29
CA ASP A 198 -1.77 -4.70 19.02
C ASP A 198 -2.26 -5.89 18.18
N MET A 199 -3.33 -5.65 17.42
CA MET A 199 -3.97 -6.69 16.59
C MET A 199 -3.11 -7.16 15.41
N THR A 200 -1.89 -6.66 15.23
CA THR A 200 -0.95 -7.19 14.22
C THR A 200 -0.57 -8.65 14.49
N VAL A 201 -0.74 -9.15 15.72
CA VAL A 201 -0.60 -10.58 16.05
C VAL A 201 -1.51 -11.49 15.21
N LEU A 202 -2.62 -10.97 14.68
CA LEU A 202 -3.49 -11.73 13.78
C LEU A 202 -2.80 -12.09 12.46
N PHE A 203 -1.75 -11.38 12.05
CA PHE A 203 -0.93 -11.79 10.90
C PHE A 203 -0.14 -13.07 11.18
N GLU A 204 0.36 -13.26 12.42
CA GLU A 204 0.98 -14.52 12.83
C GLU A 204 -0.06 -15.65 12.84
N LEU A 205 -1.28 -15.38 13.34
CA LEU A 205 -2.38 -16.35 13.32
C LEU A 205 -2.77 -16.76 11.89
N GLY A 206 -2.81 -15.80 10.96
CA GLY A 206 -3.00 -16.07 9.53
C GLY A 206 -1.88 -16.90 8.89
N GLY A 207 -0.73 -17.05 9.57
CA GLY A 207 0.39 -17.88 9.18
C GLY A 207 0.18 -19.38 9.38
N ILE A 208 -0.78 -19.80 10.21
CA ILE A 208 -1.06 -21.22 10.52
C ILE A 208 -1.35 -22.01 9.24
N ASP A 209 -0.84 -23.23 9.13
CA ASP A 209 -1.05 -24.09 7.95
C ASP A 209 -2.46 -24.72 7.93
N ARG A 210 -3.46 -23.88 7.61
CA ARG A 210 -4.87 -24.26 7.40
C ARG A 210 -5.34 -23.73 6.05
N PRO A 211 -4.91 -24.34 4.92
CA PRO A 211 -5.22 -23.84 3.58
C PRO A 211 -6.73 -23.87 3.26
N ASP A 212 -7.49 -24.74 3.92
CA ASP A 212 -8.94 -24.83 3.87
C ASP A 212 -9.64 -23.57 4.40
N LEU A 213 -8.99 -22.82 5.30
CA LEU A 213 -9.49 -21.56 5.86
C LEU A 213 -8.95 -20.31 5.14
N LYS A 214 -8.14 -20.48 4.10
CA LYS A 214 -7.46 -19.38 3.38
C LYS A 214 -8.02 -19.21 1.97
N TYR A 215 -7.79 -18.02 1.40
CA TYR A 215 -8.01 -17.82 -0.02
C TYR A 215 -7.20 -18.84 -0.83
N ARG A 216 -7.84 -19.48 -1.80
CA ARG A 216 -7.16 -20.39 -2.73
C ARG A 216 -5.98 -19.66 -3.38
N PRO A 217 -4.77 -20.25 -3.40
CA PRO A 217 -3.63 -19.66 -4.09
C PRO A 217 -4.00 -19.25 -5.51
N PHE A 218 -3.61 -18.04 -5.89
CA PHE A 218 -3.79 -17.50 -7.22
C PHE A 218 -2.41 -17.26 -7.82
N VAL A 219 -2.15 -17.89 -8.96
CA VAL A 219 -0.93 -17.66 -9.73
C VAL A 219 -1.30 -16.73 -10.88
N PRO A 220 -0.65 -15.56 -11.00
CA PRO A 220 -0.91 -14.63 -12.07
C PRO A 220 -0.41 -15.17 -13.41
N THR A 221 -1.12 -14.85 -14.49
CA THR A 221 -0.79 -15.32 -15.85
C THR A 221 -0.01 -14.27 -16.62
N THR A 222 0.76 -14.65 -17.64
CA THR A 222 1.34 -13.67 -18.56
C THR A 222 0.23 -13.00 -19.38
N ASN A 223 0.33 -11.68 -19.54
CA ASN A 223 -0.62 -10.95 -20.38
C ASN A 223 -0.53 -11.48 -21.82
N ARG A 224 -1.68 -11.79 -22.43
CA ARG A 224 -1.77 -12.44 -23.73
C ARG A 224 -1.18 -11.65 -24.88
N GLN A 225 -1.19 -10.33 -24.76
CA GLN A 225 -0.57 -9.43 -25.72
C GLN A 225 0.96 -9.53 -25.68
N ILE A 226 1.53 -9.99 -24.57
CA ILE A 226 2.97 -10.31 -24.45
C ILE A 226 3.26 -11.74 -24.92
N ALA A 227 2.38 -12.69 -24.58
CA ALA A 227 2.53 -14.08 -24.93
C ALA A 227 1.17 -14.74 -25.20
N GLU A 228 0.89 -15.12 -26.45
CA GLU A 228 -0.35 -15.82 -26.80
C GLU A 228 -0.47 -17.20 -26.11
N VAL A 229 0.68 -17.86 -25.93
CA VAL A 229 0.81 -19.16 -25.25
C VAL A 229 1.97 -19.08 -24.26
N GLU A 230 1.76 -19.59 -23.05
CA GLU A 230 2.84 -19.73 -22.07
C GLU A 230 3.89 -20.71 -22.61
N SER A 231 5.12 -20.22 -22.74
CA SER A 231 6.24 -20.98 -23.27
C SER A 231 7.45 -20.84 -22.35
N SER A 232 8.34 -21.84 -22.37
CA SER A 232 9.61 -21.78 -21.62
C SER A 232 10.62 -20.80 -22.21
N ARG A 233 10.37 -20.23 -23.40
CA ARG A 233 11.21 -19.20 -24.01
C ARG A 233 10.74 -17.81 -23.59
N ALA A 234 11.69 -16.95 -23.25
CA ALA A 234 11.40 -15.54 -23.02
C ALA A 234 10.87 -14.89 -24.31
N GLN A 235 9.67 -14.33 -24.26
CA GLN A 235 9.08 -13.60 -25.39
C GLN A 235 9.77 -12.25 -25.56
N ASP A 236 9.91 -11.78 -26.81
CA ASP A 236 10.44 -10.44 -27.10
C ASP A 236 9.37 -9.39 -26.73
N ILE A 237 9.53 -8.80 -25.55
CA ILE A 237 8.56 -7.83 -25.03
C ILE A 237 8.54 -6.54 -25.86
N PHE A 238 9.66 -6.16 -26.48
CA PHE A 238 9.72 -5.00 -27.35
C PHE A 238 9.02 -5.25 -28.69
N ALA A 239 9.02 -6.49 -29.18
CA ALA A 239 8.23 -6.88 -30.35
C ALA A 239 6.72 -6.79 -30.05
N ALA A 240 6.28 -7.29 -28.89
CA ALA A 240 4.89 -7.18 -28.46
C ALA A 240 4.43 -5.72 -28.38
N ILE A 241 5.20 -4.86 -27.69
CA ILE A 241 4.87 -3.43 -27.54
C ILE A 241 4.87 -2.68 -28.89
N ARG A 242 5.60 -3.15 -29.91
CA ARG A 242 5.55 -2.55 -31.25
C ARG A 242 4.27 -2.87 -32.01
N GLN A 243 3.65 -4.01 -31.73
CA GLN A 243 2.45 -4.43 -32.43
C GLN A 243 1.23 -3.66 -31.93
N HIS A 244 1.16 -3.41 -30.62
CA HIS A 244 0.07 -2.66 -29.99
C HIS A 244 0.47 -2.20 -28.59
N ASP A 245 -0.25 -1.20 -28.08
CA ASP A 245 -0.21 -0.83 -26.67
C ASP A 245 -0.71 -1.99 -25.82
N ILE A 246 -0.07 -2.24 -24.67
CA ILE A 246 -0.41 -3.35 -23.77
C ILE A 246 -0.86 -2.79 -22.42
N LEU A 247 -2.14 -3.02 -22.09
CA LEU A 247 -2.71 -2.70 -20.78
C LEU A 247 -2.52 -3.89 -19.83
N LEU A 248 -1.81 -3.65 -18.74
CA LEU A 248 -1.55 -4.60 -17.67
C LEU A 248 -2.51 -4.37 -16.51
N HIS A 249 -3.01 -5.45 -15.92
CA HIS A 249 -3.86 -5.41 -14.73
C HIS A 249 -3.32 -6.34 -13.64
N HIS A 250 -2.48 -5.81 -12.75
CA HIS A 250 -2.00 -6.51 -11.57
C HIS A 250 -3.10 -6.58 -10.50
N PRO A 251 -3.13 -7.62 -9.65
CA PRO A 251 -2.22 -8.77 -9.64
C PRO A 251 -2.62 -9.86 -10.64
N TYR A 252 -3.63 -9.65 -11.48
CA TYR A 252 -4.13 -10.70 -12.39
C TYR A 252 -3.10 -11.06 -13.48
N ASP A 253 -2.47 -10.04 -14.05
CA ASP A 253 -1.29 -10.18 -14.89
C ASP A 253 -0.01 -10.30 -14.04
N SER A 254 0.91 -11.14 -14.51
CA SER A 254 2.16 -11.40 -13.82
C SER A 254 3.17 -10.27 -14.00
N PHE A 255 3.50 -9.60 -12.88
CA PHE A 255 4.54 -8.56 -12.84
C PHE A 255 5.91 -9.06 -13.30
N SER A 256 6.25 -10.33 -13.01
CA SER A 256 7.53 -10.91 -13.39
C SER A 256 7.69 -11.08 -14.91
N THR A 257 6.59 -11.40 -15.62
CA THR A 257 6.61 -11.59 -17.07
C THR A 257 6.21 -10.34 -17.86
N SER A 258 5.91 -9.24 -17.19
CA SER A 258 5.58 -7.95 -17.83
C SER A 258 6.60 -6.87 -17.46
N VAL A 259 6.36 -6.08 -16.42
CA VAL A 259 7.18 -4.90 -16.06
C VAL A 259 8.60 -5.29 -15.66
N GLN A 260 8.77 -6.39 -14.91
CA GLN A 260 10.12 -6.87 -14.57
C GLN A 260 10.84 -7.40 -15.81
N ALA A 261 10.15 -8.17 -16.68
CA ALA A 261 10.71 -8.68 -17.92
C ALA A 261 11.11 -7.54 -18.88
N PHE A 262 10.31 -6.47 -18.93
CA PHE A 262 10.60 -5.25 -19.71
C PHE A 262 11.96 -4.67 -19.36
N LEU A 263 12.22 -4.49 -18.06
CA LEU A 263 13.49 -3.92 -17.58
C LEU A 263 14.65 -4.92 -17.68
N ALA A 264 14.41 -6.20 -17.39
CA ALA A 264 15.44 -7.23 -17.52
C ALA A 264 15.89 -7.40 -18.98
N GLN A 265 14.96 -7.43 -19.95
CA GLN A 265 15.29 -7.47 -21.37
C GLN A 265 15.97 -6.18 -21.81
N ALA A 266 15.53 -5.02 -21.31
CA ALA A 266 16.21 -3.74 -21.59
C ALA A 266 17.67 -3.74 -21.12
N ALA A 267 17.93 -4.31 -19.94
CA ALA A 267 19.28 -4.42 -19.39
C ALA A 267 20.18 -5.35 -20.20
N ALA A 268 19.63 -6.46 -20.73
CA ALA A 268 20.38 -7.45 -21.49
C ALA A 268 20.58 -7.09 -22.98
N ASP A 269 19.68 -6.31 -23.58
CA ASP A 269 19.70 -6.05 -25.02
C ASP A 269 20.83 -5.08 -25.42
N PRO A 270 21.76 -5.45 -26.31
CA PRO A 270 22.84 -4.57 -26.78
C PRO A 270 22.35 -3.38 -27.62
N LYS A 271 21.12 -3.41 -28.15
CA LYS A 271 20.52 -2.29 -28.91
C LYS A 271 19.95 -1.22 -28.00
N VAL A 272 19.80 -1.47 -26.70
CA VAL A 272 19.33 -0.47 -25.75
C VAL A 272 20.46 0.47 -25.38
N LEU A 273 20.21 1.77 -25.55
CA LEU A 273 21.19 2.83 -25.32
C LEU A 273 21.00 3.48 -23.94
N ALA A 274 19.75 3.62 -23.50
CA ALA A 274 19.44 4.29 -22.24
C ALA A 274 18.19 3.74 -21.55
N ILE A 275 18.20 3.79 -20.22
CA ILE A 275 17.06 3.46 -19.35
C ILE A 275 16.85 4.62 -18.37
N LYS A 276 15.63 5.15 -18.28
CA LYS A 276 15.23 6.14 -17.28
C LYS A 276 14.09 5.58 -16.44
N GLN A 277 14.21 5.63 -15.12
CA GLN A 277 13.29 4.94 -14.21
C GLN A 277 12.98 5.78 -12.97
N THR A 278 11.72 5.82 -12.54
CA THR A 278 11.37 6.31 -11.20
C THR A 278 11.32 5.18 -10.17
N LEU A 279 11.84 5.42 -8.98
CA LEU A 279 11.93 4.51 -7.85
C LEU A 279 11.37 5.20 -6.60
N TYR A 280 10.15 4.84 -6.23
CA TYR A 280 9.47 5.36 -5.04
C TYR A 280 9.63 4.44 -3.83
N ARG A 281 9.33 3.15 -4.02
CA ARG A 281 9.40 2.07 -3.02
C ARG A 281 9.73 0.78 -3.73
N THR A 282 10.71 0.04 -3.23
CA THR A 282 11.05 -1.30 -3.76
C THR A 282 11.41 -2.25 -2.61
N SER A 283 11.77 -3.50 -2.89
CA SER A 283 12.14 -4.51 -1.87
C SER A 283 13.65 -4.58 -1.65
N SER A 284 14.10 -4.97 -0.45
CA SER A 284 15.53 -5.15 -0.07
C SER A 284 16.34 -5.98 -1.07
N LYS A 285 15.70 -6.98 -1.67
CA LYS A 285 16.18 -7.70 -2.86
C LYS A 285 15.23 -7.39 -4.01
N SER A 286 15.56 -6.41 -4.85
CA SER A 286 14.70 -6.01 -5.95
C SER A 286 15.33 -6.37 -7.30
N PRO A 287 14.68 -7.25 -8.08
CA PRO A 287 15.10 -7.56 -9.45
C PRO A 287 15.18 -6.32 -10.35
N ILE A 288 14.42 -5.28 -10.02
CA ILE A 288 14.42 -4.01 -10.76
C ILE A 288 15.74 -3.26 -10.54
N ILE A 289 16.20 -3.19 -9.29
CA ILE A 289 17.49 -2.56 -8.94
C ILE A 289 18.63 -3.33 -9.59
N ASP A 290 18.59 -4.66 -9.54
CA ASP A 290 19.63 -5.50 -10.14
C ASP A 290 19.67 -5.32 -11.67
N ALA A 291 18.51 -5.27 -12.35
CA ALA A 291 18.46 -4.99 -13.79
C ALA A 291 19.03 -3.61 -14.17
N LEU A 292 18.79 -2.56 -13.37
CA LEU A 292 19.38 -1.23 -13.62
C LEU A 292 20.90 -1.23 -13.44
N ILE A 293 21.41 -1.97 -12.46
CA ILE A 293 22.85 -2.15 -12.23
C ILE A 293 23.48 -2.90 -13.41
N ASP A 294 22.87 -4.01 -13.84
CA ASP A 294 23.34 -4.79 -14.98
C ASP A 294 23.36 -3.95 -16.27
N ALA A 295 22.35 -3.11 -16.48
CA ALA A 295 22.30 -2.18 -17.59
C ALA A 295 23.47 -1.17 -17.58
N ALA A 296 23.78 -0.60 -16.40
CA ALA A 296 24.88 0.35 -16.25
C ALA A 296 26.25 -0.32 -16.47
N HIS A 297 26.45 -1.52 -15.92
CA HIS A 297 27.65 -2.32 -16.17
C HIS A 297 27.81 -2.71 -17.65
N ALA A 298 26.69 -2.90 -18.37
CA ALA A 298 26.69 -3.13 -19.81
C ALA A 298 26.93 -1.85 -20.64
N GLY A 299 27.27 -0.72 -20.00
CA GLY A 299 27.62 0.55 -20.66
C GLY A 299 26.43 1.38 -21.12
N LYS A 300 25.21 1.04 -20.70
CA LYS A 300 23.99 1.80 -21.04
C LYS A 300 23.89 3.06 -20.16
N GLN A 301 23.31 4.12 -20.69
CA GLN A 301 23.01 5.31 -19.88
C GLN A 301 21.81 5.05 -18.97
N VAL A 302 22.02 4.91 -17.67
CA VAL A 302 20.95 4.65 -16.71
C VAL A 302 20.71 5.87 -15.82
N LEU A 303 19.48 6.38 -15.81
CA LEU A 303 19.00 7.42 -14.90
C LEU A 303 17.97 6.80 -13.95
N ALA A 304 18.21 6.91 -12.65
CA ALA A 304 17.29 6.43 -11.62
C ALA A 304 16.88 7.60 -10.72
N LEU A 305 15.59 7.94 -10.72
CA LEU A 305 15.06 8.93 -9.80
C LEU A 305 14.59 8.24 -8.53
N VAL A 306 15.23 8.52 -7.41
CA VAL A 306 14.96 7.89 -6.11
C VAL A 306 14.26 8.87 -5.19
N GLU A 307 13.04 8.53 -4.76
CA GLU A 307 12.33 9.30 -3.73
C GLU A 307 12.79 8.83 -2.33
N ILE A 308 13.74 9.54 -1.73
CA ILE A 308 14.27 9.14 -0.42
C ILE A 308 13.22 9.37 0.69
N LYS A 309 12.35 10.38 0.60
CA LYS A 309 11.32 10.71 1.62
C LYS A 309 10.06 9.84 1.54
N ALA A 310 10.17 8.64 0.96
CA ALA A 310 9.09 7.67 0.96
C ALA A 310 8.91 7.09 2.38
N ARG A 311 7.74 7.37 2.99
CA ARG A 311 7.46 6.99 4.38
C ARG A 311 7.68 5.49 4.62
N PHE A 312 8.48 5.17 5.63
CA PHE A 312 8.84 3.82 6.13
C PHE A 312 9.81 3.01 5.24
N ASP A 313 10.25 3.56 4.12
CA ASP A 313 11.19 2.90 3.20
C ASP A 313 12.52 3.66 3.08
N GLU A 314 12.75 4.67 3.94
CA GLU A 314 13.85 5.62 3.81
C GLU A 314 15.22 4.93 3.89
N ASP A 315 15.46 4.11 4.91
CA ASP A 315 16.71 3.36 5.09
C ASP A 315 17.05 2.49 3.86
N ALA A 316 16.04 1.85 3.30
CA ALA A 316 16.19 0.97 2.15
C ALA A 316 16.46 1.77 0.85
N ASN A 317 15.75 2.88 0.66
CA ASN A 317 15.96 3.80 -0.46
C ASN A 317 17.37 4.40 -0.45
N ILE A 318 17.89 4.80 0.73
CA ILE A 318 19.27 5.29 0.90
C ILE A 318 20.29 4.21 0.51
N ALA A 319 20.09 2.98 0.96
CA ALA A 319 20.98 1.87 0.65
C ALA A 319 21.02 1.56 -0.87
N TRP A 320 19.87 1.57 -1.56
CA TRP A 320 19.84 1.35 -3.00
C TRP A 320 20.39 2.51 -3.80
N ALA A 321 20.14 3.76 -3.39
CA ALA A 321 20.74 4.94 -4.03
C ALA A 321 22.26 4.80 -4.10
N ARG A 322 22.90 4.48 -2.97
CA ARG A 322 24.36 4.20 -2.93
C ARG A 322 24.77 3.01 -3.80
N LYS A 323 23.98 1.93 -3.83
CA LYS A 323 24.27 0.75 -4.67
C LYS A 323 24.24 1.11 -6.16
N LEU A 324 23.25 1.90 -6.58
CA LEU A 324 23.08 2.37 -7.95
C LEU A 324 24.21 3.33 -8.37
N GLU A 325 24.53 4.31 -7.53
CA GLU A 325 25.63 5.27 -7.79
C GLU A 325 26.97 4.55 -8.00
N ARG A 326 27.29 3.57 -7.14
CA ARG A 326 28.52 2.77 -7.27
C ARG A 326 28.59 1.96 -8.57
N ALA A 327 27.45 1.58 -9.13
CA ALA A 327 27.36 0.86 -10.40
C ALA A 327 27.42 1.78 -11.64
N GLY A 328 27.52 3.10 -11.45
CA GLY A 328 27.55 4.08 -12.54
C GLY A 328 26.18 4.56 -13.01
N VAL A 329 25.11 4.27 -12.26
CA VAL A 329 23.78 4.83 -12.51
C VAL A 329 23.75 6.29 -12.08
N HIS A 330 23.21 7.17 -12.93
CA HIS A 330 22.96 8.56 -12.57
C HIS A 330 21.73 8.63 -11.66
N VAL A 331 21.95 8.78 -10.34
CA VAL A 331 20.89 8.88 -9.35
C VAL A 331 20.49 10.34 -9.14
N VAL A 332 19.18 10.61 -9.13
CA VAL A 332 18.61 11.94 -8.91
C VAL A 332 17.51 11.87 -7.86
N TYR A 333 17.37 12.89 -7.02
CA TYR A 333 16.44 12.91 -5.88
C TYR A 333 15.14 13.71 -6.13
N GLY A 334 14.79 13.94 -7.40
CA GLY A 334 13.60 14.70 -7.80
C GLY A 334 13.75 16.21 -7.68
N ILE A 335 12.62 16.91 -7.66
CA ILE A 335 12.56 18.38 -7.59
C ILE A 335 12.41 18.80 -6.12
N VAL A 336 13.24 19.73 -5.68
CA VAL A 336 13.17 20.34 -4.34
C VAL A 336 11.74 20.81 -4.02
N GLY A 337 11.24 20.45 -2.85
CA GLY A 337 9.89 20.74 -2.35
C GLY A 337 8.78 19.84 -2.90
N LEU A 338 9.07 18.92 -3.83
CA LEU A 338 8.09 18.02 -4.44
C LEU A 338 8.50 16.56 -4.30
N LYS A 339 7.58 15.72 -3.82
CA LYS A 339 7.80 14.28 -3.78
C LYS A 339 7.51 13.64 -5.15
N THR A 340 8.42 12.83 -5.69
CA THR A 340 8.19 12.14 -6.95
C THR A 340 7.42 10.84 -6.71
N HIS A 341 6.18 10.77 -7.21
CA HIS A 341 5.28 9.65 -6.99
C HIS A 341 4.73 9.06 -8.29
N CYS A 342 5.05 9.62 -9.45
CA CYS A 342 4.78 9.00 -10.74
C CYS A 342 5.56 7.67 -10.89
N LYS A 343 4.94 6.69 -11.55
CA LYS A 343 5.57 5.40 -11.83
C LYS A 343 5.74 5.24 -13.32
N ILE A 344 6.92 5.65 -13.77
CA ILE A 344 7.26 5.72 -15.18
C ILE A 344 8.61 5.06 -15.45
N SER A 345 8.69 4.42 -16.61
CA SER A 345 9.91 3.83 -17.14
C SER A 345 10.03 4.22 -18.61
N LEU A 346 11.25 4.50 -19.06
CA LEU A 346 11.55 4.82 -20.44
C LEU A 346 12.83 4.11 -20.87
N VAL A 347 12.74 3.28 -21.90
CA VAL A 347 13.84 2.58 -22.53
C VAL A 347 14.04 3.14 -23.94
N VAL A 348 15.25 3.60 -24.24
CA VAL A 348 15.64 4.09 -25.57
C VAL A 348 16.43 3.00 -26.27
N ARG A 349 15.89 2.50 -27.38
CA ARG A 349 16.45 1.37 -28.14
C ARG A 349 16.71 1.77 -29.59
N GLN A 350 17.85 1.35 -30.13
CA GLN A 350 18.19 1.47 -31.54
C GLN A 350 17.46 0.39 -32.35
N GLU A 351 16.45 0.80 -33.12
CA GLU A 351 15.74 -0.03 -34.08
C GLU A 351 16.27 0.22 -35.50
N ALA A 352 15.80 -0.57 -36.47
CA ALA A 352 16.22 -0.47 -37.87
C ALA A 352 15.84 0.88 -38.52
N ASP A 353 14.72 1.47 -38.09
CA ASP A 353 14.15 2.73 -38.56
C ASP A 353 14.60 3.94 -37.71
N GLY A 354 15.41 3.73 -36.67
CA GLY A 354 15.96 4.79 -35.83
C GLY A 354 15.81 4.53 -34.34
N LEU A 355 15.90 5.60 -33.54
CA LEU A 355 15.73 5.50 -32.09
C LEU A 355 14.24 5.41 -31.74
N LYS A 356 13.87 4.32 -31.07
CA LYS A 356 12.52 4.12 -30.53
C LYS A 356 12.53 4.21 -29.01
N ARG A 357 11.43 4.72 -28.47
CA ARG A 357 11.19 4.89 -27.04
C ARG A 357 10.10 3.93 -26.61
N TYR A 358 10.44 3.06 -25.67
CA TYR A 358 9.50 2.15 -25.05
C TYR A 358 9.23 2.62 -23.63
N CYS A 359 7.96 2.71 -23.29
CA CYS A 359 7.48 3.40 -22.10
C CYS A 359 6.65 2.46 -21.24
N HIS A 360 6.77 2.61 -19.93
CA HIS A 360 5.79 2.12 -18.97
C HIS A 360 5.22 3.29 -18.17
N VAL A 361 3.90 3.36 -18.00
CA VAL A 361 3.22 4.29 -17.09
C VAL A 361 2.24 3.51 -16.22
N GLY A 362 2.45 3.52 -14.90
CA GLY A 362 1.67 2.71 -13.97
C GLY A 362 0.97 3.49 -12.86
N THR A 363 -0.05 2.86 -12.27
CA THR A 363 -0.71 3.32 -11.04
C THR A 363 0.07 2.88 -9.78
N GLY A 364 0.79 1.75 -9.90
CA GLY A 364 1.50 1.05 -8.83
C GLY A 364 3.01 1.22 -8.84
N ASN A 365 3.66 0.91 -7.73
CA ASN A 365 5.11 0.92 -7.59
C ASN A 365 5.79 -0.28 -8.27
N TYR A 366 7.10 -0.14 -8.53
CA TYR A 366 7.94 -1.21 -9.10
C TYR A 366 8.39 -2.19 -8.02
N ASN A 367 7.45 -2.79 -7.29
CA ASN A 367 7.72 -3.71 -6.19
C ASN A 367 6.97 -5.05 -6.40
N PRO A 368 7.69 -6.16 -6.65
CA PRO A 368 7.07 -7.46 -6.91
C PRO A 368 6.17 -7.99 -5.77
N LYS A 369 6.42 -7.58 -4.52
CA LYS A 369 5.61 -8.01 -3.37
C LYS A 369 4.24 -7.35 -3.38
N THR A 370 4.20 -6.03 -3.52
CA THR A 370 2.93 -5.27 -3.57
C THR A 370 2.16 -5.57 -4.85
N ALA A 371 2.84 -5.83 -5.98
CA ALA A 371 2.20 -6.23 -7.23
C ALA A 371 1.39 -7.56 -7.14
N ARG A 372 1.56 -8.35 -6.07
CA ARG A 372 0.75 -9.56 -5.79
C ARG A 372 -0.42 -9.31 -4.84
N GLN A 373 -0.44 -8.16 -4.18
CA GLN A 373 -1.42 -7.80 -3.16
C GLN A 373 -2.31 -6.64 -3.60
N TYR A 374 -1.83 -5.77 -4.48
CA TYR A 374 -2.48 -4.52 -4.86
C TYR A 374 -3.04 -4.65 -6.27
N THR A 375 -4.23 -4.11 -6.51
CA THR A 375 -4.75 -3.99 -7.87
C THR A 375 -4.12 -2.76 -8.52
N ASP A 376 -3.38 -2.95 -9.61
CA ASP A 376 -2.67 -1.87 -10.28
C ASP A 376 -2.80 -1.99 -11.80
N LEU A 377 -2.83 -0.86 -12.48
CA LEU A 377 -2.85 -0.77 -13.94
C LEU A 377 -1.50 -0.26 -14.44
N GLY A 378 -1.10 -0.71 -15.62
CA GLY A 378 0.09 -0.25 -16.30
C GLY A 378 -0.08 -0.24 -17.81
N LEU A 379 0.42 0.79 -18.48
CA LEU A 379 0.48 0.87 -19.93
C LEU A 379 1.92 0.66 -20.39
N LEU A 380 2.17 -0.38 -21.19
CA LEU A 380 3.38 -0.50 -22.00
C LEU A 380 3.09 -0.02 -23.42
N THR A 381 3.90 0.92 -23.92
CA THR A 381 3.66 1.55 -25.22
C THR A 381 4.98 1.98 -25.88
N CYS A 382 4.98 2.03 -27.21
CA CYS A 382 6.04 2.71 -27.98
C CYS A 382 5.51 3.89 -28.80
N ASP A 383 4.34 4.43 -28.40
CA ASP A 383 3.75 5.63 -28.98
C ASP A 383 4.75 6.82 -28.89
N PRO A 384 5.01 7.51 -30.01
CA PRO A 384 6.02 8.55 -30.06
C PRO A 384 5.66 9.79 -29.22
N VAL A 385 4.37 10.09 -29.05
CA VAL A 385 3.87 11.20 -28.22
C VAL A 385 4.10 10.90 -26.75
N VAL A 386 3.74 9.69 -26.30
CA VAL A 386 4.01 9.24 -24.92
C VAL A 386 5.52 9.20 -24.66
N GLY A 387 6.31 8.66 -25.58
CA GLY A 387 7.77 8.66 -25.48
C GLY A 387 8.38 10.06 -25.39
N GLN A 388 7.84 11.02 -26.13
CA GLN A 388 8.26 12.42 -26.07
C GLN A 388 7.87 13.10 -24.76
N ASP A 389 6.64 12.87 -24.27
CA ASP A 389 6.15 13.40 -23.01
C ASP A 389 6.95 12.84 -21.82
N LEU A 390 7.24 11.54 -21.78
CA LEU A 390 8.08 10.94 -20.75
C LEU A 390 9.51 11.48 -20.80
N THR A 391 10.06 11.68 -22.00
CA THR A 391 11.40 12.30 -22.14
C THR A 391 11.42 13.70 -21.53
N ARG A 392 10.40 14.52 -21.80
CA ARG A 392 10.26 15.86 -21.21
C ARG A 392 10.09 15.79 -19.70
N LEU A 393 9.30 14.84 -19.20
CA LEU A 393 9.06 14.66 -17.77
C LEU A 393 10.35 14.26 -17.04
N PHE A 394 11.11 13.30 -17.56
CA PHE A 394 12.41 12.96 -16.99
C PHE A 394 13.39 14.13 -17.02
N ASN A 395 13.42 14.92 -18.10
CA ASN A 395 14.28 16.10 -18.19
C ASN A 395 13.84 17.21 -17.21
N GLN A 396 12.55 17.37 -16.95
CA GLN A 396 12.02 18.26 -15.92
C GLN A 396 12.37 17.79 -14.51
N LEU A 397 12.38 16.47 -14.30
CA LEU A 397 12.70 15.86 -13.01
C LEU A 397 14.21 15.83 -12.71
N SER A 398 15.06 15.83 -13.73
CA SER A 398 16.52 15.78 -13.61
C SER A 398 17.24 17.07 -13.96
N GLY A 399 16.51 18.12 -14.35
CA GLY A 399 17.10 19.39 -14.78
C GLY A 399 16.11 20.55 -14.82
N TYR A 400 16.58 21.71 -15.29
CA TYR A 400 15.83 22.96 -15.25
C TYR A 400 14.90 23.13 -16.48
N ALA A 401 13.81 22.35 -16.56
CA ALA A 401 12.79 22.48 -17.60
C ALA A 401 11.40 22.89 -17.06
N PRO A 402 11.26 24.05 -16.40
CA PRO A 402 10.04 24.46 -15.71
C PRO A 402 8.94 24.95 -16.66
N LYS A 403 9.00 24.74 -17.97
CA LYS A 403 7.93 25.10 -18.93
C LYS A 403 7.56 23.94 -19.85
N SER A 404 7.81 22.71 -19.43
CA SER A 404 7.43 21.52 -20.19
C SER A 404 5.91 21.44 -20.37
N SER A 405 5.48 21.24 -21.61
CA SER A 405 4.10 20.90 -21.97
C SER A 405 4.03 19.43 -22.36
N PHE A 406 2.87 18.83 -22.09
CA PHE A 406 2.57 17.42 -22.33
C PHE A 406 1.28 17.31 -23.13
N HIS A 407 1.16 16.27 -23.95
CA HIS A 407 0.02 16.07 -24.86
C HIS A 407 -0.84 14.89 -24.43
N ARG A 408 -0.22 13.71 -24.21
CA ARG A 408 -0.88 12.49 -23.74
C ARG A 408 -0.73 12.27 -22.24
N LEU A 409 0.04 13.12 -21.55
CA LEU A 409 0.13 13.14 -20.09
C LEU A 409 -0.55 14.36 -19.44
N LEU A 410 -1.15 14.13 -18.28
CA LEU A 410 -1.37 15.17 -17.28
C LEU A 410 -0.37 14.96 -16.14
N VAL A 411 0.35 16.02 -15.76
CA VAL A 411 1.42 15.97 -14.77
C VAL A 411 1.15 16.96 -13.63
N ALA A 412 1.13 16.47 -12.39
CA ALA A 412 1.07 17.29 -11.19
C ALA A 412 2.45 17.92 -10.88
N PRO A 413 2.48 19.10 -10.23
CA PRO A 413 1.34 19.81 -9.66
C PRO A 413 0.58 20.72 -10.64
N ARG A 414 0.98 20.75 -11.91
CA ARG A 414 0.53 21.80 -12.84
C ARG A 414 -0.78 21.52 -13.54
N THR A 415 -0.96 20.31 -14.05
CA THR A 415 -1.98 20.05 -15.08
C THR A 415 -2.99 18.97 -14.71
N ILE A 416 -2.73 18.12 -13.71
CA ILE A 416 -3.72 17.09 -13.32
C ILE A 416 -5.02 17.73 -12.81
N ARG A 417 -4.95 18.61 -11.80
CA ARG A 417 -6.16 19.23 -11.23
C ARG A 417 -6.95 20.01 -12.29
N THR A 418 -6.27 20.93 -12.99
CA THR A 418 -6.90 21.78 -14.00
C THR A 418 -7.41 20.97 -15.18
N GLY A 419 -6.66 19.96 -15.63
CA GLY A 419 -7.04 19.06 -16.72
C GLY A 419 -8.24 18.17 -16.37
N LEU A 420 -8.33 17.64 -15.16
CA LEU A 420 -9.49 16.88 -14.72
C LEU A 420 -10.73 17.78 -14.56
N ILE A 421 -10.59 18.95 -13.95
CA ILE A 421 -11.70 19.92 -13.82
C ILE A 421 -12.23 20.36 -15.20
N GLN A 422 -11.35 20.56 -16.19
CA GLN A 422 -11.77 20.88 -17.56
C GLN A 422 -12.66 19.78 -18.14
N ARG A 423 -12.31 18.51 -17.92
CA ARG A 423 -13.10 17.36 -18.40
C ARG A 423 -14.43 17.24 -17.67
N ILE A 424 -14.45 17.48 -16.36
CA ILE A 424 -15.70 17.55 -15.57
C ILE A 424 -16.62 18.65 -16.13
N ARG A 425 -16.08 19.84 -16.42
CA ARG A 425 -16.85 20.94 -17.01
C ARG A 425 -17.41 20.60 -18.39
N ARG A 426 -16.67 19.86 -19.21
CA ARG A 426 -17.17 19.39 -20.49
C ARG A 426 -18.41 18.50 -20.34
N GLU A 427 -18.39 17.58 -19.38
CA GLU A 427 -19.57 16.74 -19.10
C GLU A 427 -20.73 17.58 -18.55
N GLU A 428 -20.44 18.57 -17.69
CA GLU A 428 -21.41 19.55 -17.21
C GLU A 428 -22.10 20.31 -18.36
N ASP A 429 -21.32 20.78 -19.33
CA ASP A 429 -21.84 21.48 -20.52
C ASP A 429 -22.62 20.55 -21.46
N ALA A 430 -22.16 19.30 -21.62
CA ALA A 430 -22.87 18.28 -22.39
C ALA A 430 -24.24 17.98 -21.78
N ALA A 431 -24.32 17.80 -20.46
CA ALA A 431 -25.57 17.56 -19.75
C ALA A 431 -26.56 18.73 -19.88
N ARG A 432 -26.07 19.98 -19.74
CA ARG A 432 -26.89 21.18 -19.96
C ARG A 432 -27.42 21.29 -21.38
N ALA A 433 -26.66 20.80 -22.36
CA ALA A 433 -27.07 20.72 -23.76
C ALA A 433 -28.00 19.53 -24.07
N GLY A 434 -28.41 18.75 -23.06
CA GLY A 434 -29.27 17.57 -23.23
C GLY A 434 -28.57 16.37 -23.88
N LYS A 435 -27.24 16.35 -23.92
CA LYS A 435 -26.44 15.23 -24.43
C LYS A 435 -26.16 14.22 -23.32
N GLU A 436 -25.81 13.00 -23.72
CA GLU A 436 -25.35 11.99 -22.77
C GLU A 436 -24.07 12.47 -22.07
N ALA A 437 -24.09 12.43 -20.74
CA ALA A 437 -22.98 12.87 -19.90
C ALA A 437 -22.87 11.99 -18.66
N TRP A 438 -21.70 11.39 -18.49
CA TRP A 438 -21.37 10.59 -17.33
C TRP A 438 -19.88 10.70 -16.99
N ILE A 439 -19.56 10.45 -15.73
CA ILE A 439 -18.20 10.44 -15.19
C ILE A 439 -18.03 9.17 -14.36
N LYS A 440 -16.94 8.44 -14.57
CA LYS A 440 -16.58 7.26 -13.77
C LYS A 440 -15.18 7.44 -13.20
N ILE A 441 -15.04 7.37 -11.89
CA ILE A 441 -13.78 7.59 -11.19
C ILE A 441 -13.48 6.37 -10.32
N LYS A 442 -12.27 5.85 -10.42
CA LYS A 442 -11.70 4.90 -9.47
C LYS A 442 -10.47 5.53 -8.86
N VAL A 443 -10.43 5.65 -7.53
CA VAL A 443 -9.30 6.26 -6.80
C VAL A 443 -9.19 5.64 -5.41
N ASN A 444 -8.09 5.94 -4.71
CA ASN A 444 -7.89 5.48 -3.34
C ASN A 444 -8.24 6.52 -2.28
N ALA A 445 -8.43 7.77 -2.70
CA ALA A 445 -8.88 8.87 -1.86
C ALA A 445 -9.38 10.04 -2.70
N ILE A 446 -10.37 10.75 -2.17
CA ILE A 446 -10.92 12.00 -2.70
C ILE A 446 -11.16 13.00 -1.56
N VAL A 447 -10.32 14.06 -1.51
CA VAL A 447 -10.39 15.13 -0.50
C VAL A 447 -10.08 16.52 -1.06
N ASP A 448 -9.71 16.66 -2.34
CA ASP A 448 -9.45 17.96 -2.98
C ASP A 448 -10.77 18.72 -3.22
N GLU A 449 -10.95 19.86 -2.56
CA GLU A 449 -12.23 20.59 -2.55
C GLU A 449 -12.57 21.11 -3.95
N LYS A 450 -11.57 21.60 -4.70
CA LYS A 450 -11.78 22.14 -6.06
C LYS A 450 -12.35 21.10 -7.03
N THR A 451 -11.85 19.87 -6.93
CA THR A 451 -12.35 18.75 -7.75
C THR A 451 -13.72 18.28 -7.25
N ILE A 452 -13.91 18.18 -5.93
CA ILE A 452 -15.21 17.83 -5.33
C ILE A 452 -16.30 18.84 -5.74
N ASP A 453 -16.02 20.13 -5.64
CA ASP A 453 -16.94 21.20 -6.06
C ASP A 453 -17.29 21.11 -7.55
N ALA A 454 -16.33 20.70 -8.39
CA ALA A 454 -16.59 20.46 -9.81
C ALA A 454 -17.53 19.27 -10.02
N LEU A 455 -17.34 18.18 -9.28
CA LEU A 455 -18.24 17.02 -9.34
C LEU A 455 -19.65 17.36 -8.86
N TYR A 456 -19.79 18.17 -7.80
CA TYR A 456 -21.10 18.65 -7.35
C TYR A 456 -21.80 19.50 -8.42
N ARG A 457 -21.10 20.45 -9.06
CA ARG A 457 -21.68 21.23 -10.16
C ARG A 457 -22.11 20.36 -11.34
N ALA A 458 -21.28 19.37 -11.71
CA ALA A 458 -21.63 18.42 -12.75
C ALA A 458 -22.87 17.58 -12.38
N SER A 459 -22.97 17.10 -11.14
CA SER A 459 -24.16 16.42 -10.63
C SER A 459 -25.41 17.30 -10.72
N GLN A 460 -25.33 18.56 -10.31
CA GLN A 460 -26.43 19.53 -10.42
C GLN A 460 -26.87 19.79 -11.87
N ALA A 461 -25.94 19.70 -12.83
CA ALA A 461 -26.24 19.80 -14.26
C ALA A 461 -26.88 18.53 -14.85
N GLY A 462 -26.97 17.43 -14.09
CA GLY A 462 -27.57 16.16 -14.51
C GLY A 462 -26.58 15.08 -14.90
N VAL A 463 -25.27 15.32 -14.79
CA VAL A 463 -24.22 14.32 -15.11
C VAL A 463 -24.33 13.15 -14.14
N LYS A 464 -24.33 11.91 -14.65
CA LYS A 464 -24.29 10.69 -13.82
C LYS A 464 -22.86 10.38 -13.40
N ILE A 465 -22.59 10.30 -12.11
CA ILE A 465 -21.23 10.18 -11.58
C ILE A 465 -21.11 8.93 -10.71
N ASP A 466 -20.23 8.03 -11.11
CA ASP A 466 -19.91 6.81 -10.36
C ASP A 466 -18.48 6.87 -9.83
N ILE A 467 -18.32 6.64 -8.53
CA ILE A 467 -17.02 6.72 -7.85
C ILE A 467 -16.76 5.42 -7.08
N VAL A 468 -15.71 4.72 -7.45
CA VAL A 468 -15.14 3.62 -6.66
C VAL A 468 -13.96 4.18 -5.85
N GLU A 469 -14.14 4.28 -4.55
CA GLU A 469 -13.20 4.87 -3.59
C GLU A 469 -13.01 3.89 -2.43
N ARG A 470 -11.78 3.49 -2.13
CA ARG A 470 -11.54 2.43 -1.14
C ARG A 470 -11.28 2.95 0.29
N GLY A 471 -10.86 4.19 0.43
CA GLY A 471 -10.15 4.76 1.57
C GLY A 471 -10.83 6.01 2.13
N ILE A 472 -10.30 7.20 1.79
CA ILE A 472 -10.75 8.47 2.36
C ILE A 472 -11.60 9.22 1.34
N CYS A 473 -12.88 9.43 1.64
CA CYS A 473 -13.80 10.21 0.82
C CYS A 473 -14.39 11.38 1.62
N ALA A 474 -14.10 12.61 1.21
CA ALA A 474 -14.74 13.83 1.74
C ALA A 474 -15.99 14.23 0.94
N LEU A 475 -16.20 13.65 -0.25
CA LEU A 475 -17.40 13.85 -1.05
C LEU A 475 -18.59 13.11 -0.40
N LYS A 476 -19.76 13.75 -0.36
CA LYS A 476 -21.01 13.14 0.11
C LYS A 476 -21.97 12.90 -1.05
N PRO A 477 -22.29 11.64 -1.42
CA PRO A 477 -23.23 11.34 -2.49
C PRO A 477 -24.70 11.49 -2.06
N GLY A 478 -25.63 11.64 -3.01
CA GLY A 478 -27.07 11.58 -2.75
C GLY A 478 -27.67 12.74 -1.96
N VAL A 479 -26.97 13.86 -1.80
CA VAL A 479 -27.48 15.05 -1.11
C VAL A 479 -28.41 15.82 -2.05
N PRO A 480 -29.70 16.04 -1.68
CA PRO A 480 -30.66 16.75 -2.52
C PRO A 480 -30.16 18.12 -2.99
N GLY A 481 -30.31 18.41 -4.28
CA GLY A 481 -29.88 19.67 -4.89
C GLY A 481 -28.35 19.86 -4.99
N LEU A 482 -27.54 18.87 -4.63
CA LEU A 482 -26.07 18.94 -4.67
C LEU A 482 -25.44 17.73 -5.37
N SER A 483 -25.73 16.51 -4.90
CA SER A 483 -25.05 15.28 -5.32
C SER A 483 -25.98 14.10 -5.62
N GLU A 484 -27.24 14.36 -5.96
CA GLU A 484 -28.26 13.35 -6.27
C GLU A 484 -27.85 12.38 -7.40
N ASN A 485 -26.99 12.83 -8.31
CA ASN A 485 -26.50 12.03 -9.42
C ASN A 485 -25.14 11.37 -9.16
N ILE A 486 -24.63 11.44 -7.92
CA ILE A 486 -23.35 10.83 -7.53
C ILE A 486 -23.59 9.57 -6.71
N ARG A 487 -22.94 8.47 -7.08
CA ARG A 487 -22.85 7.23 -6.30
C ARG A 487 -21.40 6.97 -5.91
N VAL A 488 -21.17 6.61 -4.64
CA VAL A 488 -19.84 6.24 -4.15
C VAL A 488 -19.90 4.82 -3.58
N ARG A 489 -18.98 3.97 -4.02
CA ARG A 489 -18.80 2.61 -3.52
C ARG A 489 -17.37 2.31 -3.13
N SER A 490 -17.20 1.44 -2.14
CA SER A 490 -15.90 0.92 -1.72
C SER A 490 -15.83 -0.60 -1.91
N ILE A 491 -14.75 -1.06 -2.53
CA ILE A 491 -14.45 -2.49 -2.73
C ILE A 491 -13.32 -2.87 -1.78
N LEU A 492 -13.62 -3.78 -0.86
CA LEU A 492 -12.67 -4.34 0.10
C LEU A 492 -12.71 -5.86 -0.04
N GLY A 493 -11.57 -6.46 -0.39
CA GLY A 493 -11.49 -7.89 -0.68
C GLY A 493 -10.09 -8.46 -0.47
N ARG A 494 -9.82 -9.57 -1.15
CA ARG A 494 -8.54 -10.29 -1.13
C ARG A 494 -7.35 -9.40 -1.51
N PHE A 495 -7.53 -8.57 -2.52
CA PHE A 495 -6.53 -7.62 -3.00
C PHE A 495 -6.87 -6.21 -2.52
N LEU A 496 -5.85 -5.43 -2.20
CA LEU A 496 -6.00 -4.02 -1.90
C LEU A 496 -6.26 -3.28 -3.21
N GLU A 497 -7.46 -2.71 -3.37
CA GLU A 497 -7.74 -1.86 -4.53
C GLU A 497 -6.71 -0.73 -4.61
N HIS A 498 -6.01 -0.52 -5.72
CA HIS A 498 -4.99 0.55 -5.77
C HIS A 498 -4.95 1.32 -7.10
N SER A 499 -5.56 0.79 -8.15
CA SER A 499 -5.61 1.40 -9.46
C SER A 499 -6.43 2.69 -9.45
N ARG A 500 -6.03 3.62 -10.32
CA ARG A 500 -6.73 4.88 -10.54
C ARG A 500 -7.17 5.00 -11.98
N ILE A 501 -8.45 5.30 -12.17
CA ILE A 501 -9.09 5.46 -13.47
C ILE A 501 -9.93 6.73 -13.43
N TYR A 502 -9.83 7.56 -14.45
CA TYR A 502 -10.72 8.70 -14.68
C TYR A 502 -11.30 8.57 -16.08
N ALA A 503 -12.61 8.33 -16.17
CA ALA A 503 -13.32 8.16 -17.42
C ALA A 503 -14.44 9.19 -17.55
N PHE A 504 -14.53 9.78 -18.74
CA PHE A 504 -15.50 10.81 -19.10
C PHE A 504 -16.24 10.37 -20.36
N CYS A 505 -17.55 10.59 -20.43
CA CYS A 505 -18.38 10.18 -21.57
C CYS A 505 -17.92 10.81 -22.88
N ASN A 506 -17.57 12.10 -22.85
CA ASN A 506 -17.25 12.87 -24.03
C ASN A 506 -15.74 13.15 -24.11
N SER A 507 -15.26 13.40 -25.33
CA SER A 507 -13.88 13.72 -25.70
C SER A 507 -13.92 14.89 -26.69
N ASP A 508 -12.98 15.83 -26.59
CA ASP A 508 -12.77 16.88 -27.61
C ASP A 508 -11.74 16.45 -28.67
N GLY A 509 -11.42 15.16 -28.74
CA GLY A 509 -10.33 14.63 -29.57
C GLY A 509 -8.95 14.77 -28.93
N PRO A 510 -7.90 14.19 -29.54
CA PRO A 510 -6.51 14.49 -29.19
C PRO A 510 -6.12 15.89 -29.70
N GLN A 511 -5.38 16.67 -28.91
CA GLN A 511 -4.76 17.91 -29.41
C GLN A 511 -3.65 17.60 -30.42
N ILE A 512 -2.87 16.53 -30.17
CA ILE A 512 -1.82 15.96 -31.02
C ILE A 512 -1.81 14.43 -30.80
N GLY A 513 -1.67 13.65 -31.88
CA GLY A 513 -1.57 12.18 -31.83
C GLY A 513 -2.87 11.45 -32.12
N GLU A 514 -2.90 10.14 -31.84
CA GLU A 514 -4.06 9.27 -32.03
C GLU A 514 -4.97 9.26 -30.78
N GLY A 515 -6.26 9.01 -30.96
CA GLY A 515 -7.26 8.95 -29.89
C GLY A 515 -8.67 9.22 -30.41
N PRO A 516 -9.72 8.95 -29.60
CA PRO A 516 -11.09 9.10 -30.05
C PRO A 516 -11.40 10.58 -30.34
N VAL A 517 -11.68 10.89 -31.61
CA VAL A 517 -12.21 12.20 -32.07
C VAL A 517 -13.55 12.50 -31.40
N SER A 518 -14.29 11.44 -31.05
CA SER A 518 -15.56 11.45 -30.31
C SER A 518 -15.67 10.18 -29.47
N GLY A 519 -16.42 10.22 -28.38
CA GLY A 519 -16.62 9.08 -27.48
C GLY A 519 -15.81 9.17 -26.18
N PRO A 520 -15.74 8.09 -25.39
CA PRO A 520 -15.20 8.15 -24.04
C PRO A 520 -13.70 8.50 -23.97
N GLU A 521 -13.33 9.31 -22.98
CA GLU A 521 -11.96 9.67 -22.67
C GLU A 521 -11.54 9.05 -21.34
N VAL A 522 -10.52 8.17 -21.35
CA VAL A 522 -10.07 7.43 -20.16
C VAL A 522 -8.60 7.71 -19.84
N TRP A 523 -8.32 7.90 -18.56
CA TRP A 523 -6.99 8.17 -18.01
C TRP A 523 -6.66 7.21 -16.88
N ILE A 524 -5.40 6.75 -16.84
CA ILE A 524 -4.86 5.98 -15.71
C ILE A 524 -3.57 6.62 -15.21
N GLY A 525 -3.21 6.38 -13.95
CA GLY A 525 -1.89 6.76 -13.45
C GLY A 525 -1.81 6.88 -11.94
N SER A 526 -0.89 7.69 -11.44
CA SER A 526 -0.43 7.59 -10.05
C SER A 526 -1.17 8.50 -9.04
N ALA A 527 -1.93 9.49 -9.52
CA ALA A 527 -2.55 10.50 -8.67
C ALA A 527 -3.90 10.06 -8.08
N ASP A 528 -4.08 10.27 -6.77
CA ASP A 528 -5.39 10.39 -6.14
C ASP A 528 -5.86 11.86 -6.16
N LEU A 529 -7.12 12.10 -5.78
CA LEU A 529 -7.69 13.44 -5.67
C LEU A 529 -7.44 14.03 -4.27
N MET A 530 -6.16 14.25 -3.92
CA MET A 530 -5.78 14.87 -2.65
C MET A 530 -4.79 16.02 -2.85
N HIS A 531 -4.84 17.02 -1.97
CA HIS A 531 -3.91 18.16 -1.92
C HIS A 531 -2.45 17.77 -2.14
N ARG A 532 -1.95 16.80 -1.35
CA ARG A 532 -0.55 16.35 -1.47
C ARG A 532 -0.21 15.74 -2.83
N ASN A 533 -1.16 15.09 -3.49
CA ASN A 533 -0.96 14.48 -4.82
C ASN A 533 -0.98 15.55 -5.92
N LEU A 534 -1.83 16.56 -5.76
CA LEU A 534 -2.08 17.57 -6.78
C LEU A 534 -1.18 18.81 -6.66
N ASP A 535 -0.64 19.11 -5.47
CA ASP A 535 0.18 20.32 -5.23
C ASP A 535 1.63 20.02 -4.83
N ARG A 536 1.86 18.95 -4.07
CA ARG A 536 3.16 18.68 -3.42
C ARG A 536 3.88 17.45 -3.99
N ARG A 537 3.37 16.88 -5.07
CA ARG A 537 3.92 15.69 -5.72
C ARG A 537 4.02 15.87 -7.22
N VAL A 538 5.02 15.20 -7.80
CA VAL A 538 5.03 14.90 -9.23
C VAL A 538 4.31 13.58 -9.45
N GLU A 539 3.11 13.66 -9.99
CA GLU A 539 2.27 12.53 -10.41
C GLU A 539 2.05 12.60 -11.91
N ALA A 540 1.73 11.48 -12.55
CA ALA A 540 1.40 11.44 -13.96
C ALA A 540 0.14 10.60 -14.22
N LEU A 541 -0.73 11.10 -15.09
CA LEU A 541 -1.82 10.35 -15.72
C LEU A 541 -1.55 10.26 -17.22
N VAL A 542 -1.79 9.09 -17.82
CA VAL A 542 -1.71 8.87 -19.28
C VAL A 542 -3.10 8.62 -19.84
N ARG A 543 -3.40 9.22 -20.99
CA ARG A 543 -4.63 8.97 -21.74
C ARG A 543 -4.55 7.62 -22.43
N ILE A 544 -5.59 6.80 -22.33
CA ILE A 544 -5.73 5.56 -23.10
C ILE A 544 -6.41 5.88 -24.44
N THR A 545 -5.92 5.27 -25.52
CA THR A 545 -6.36 5.54 -26.90
C THR A 545 -6.94 4.32 -27.59
N ASP A 546 -6.53 3.12 -27.19
CA ASP A 546 -7.07 1.88 -27.72
C ASP A 546 -8.54 1.69 -27.28
N PRO A 547 -9.49 1.53 -28.23
CA PRO A 547 -10.91 1.41 -27.91
C PRO A 547 -11.28 0.21 -27.04
N ASP A 548 -10.60 -0.92 -27.20
CA ASP A 548 -10.87 -2.13 -26.42
C ASP A 548 -10.39 -1.94 -24.98
N GLN A 549 -9.23 -1.31 -24.78
CA GLN A 549 -8.72 -0.94 -23.46
C GLN A 549 -9.62 0.09 -22.76
N ILE A 550 -10.12 1.08 -23.51
CA ILE A 550 -11.09 2.06 -22.99
C ILE A 550 -12.34 1.34 -22.47
N ASN A 551 -12.92 0.46 -23.27
CA ASN A 551 -14.11 -0.30 -22.89
C ASN A 551 -13.84 -1.24 -21.71
N GLU A 552 -12.65 -1.87 -21.66
CA GLU A 552 -12.25 -2.71 -20.54
C GLU A 552 -12.19 -1.93 -19.22
N LEU A 553 -11.58 -0.75 -19.23
CA LEU A 553 -11.46 0.11 -18.03
C LEU A 553 -12.81 0.66 -17.56
N ILE A 554 -13.69 1.06 -18.48
CA ILE A 554 -15.05 1.49 -18.17
C ILE A 554 -15.83 0.32 -17.57
N SER A 555 -15.78 -0.85 -18.21
CA SER A 555 -16.44 -2.07 -17.74
C SER A 555 -15.94 -2.52 -16.37
N TYR A 556 -14.66 -2.25 -16.05
CA TYR A 556 -14.11 -2.58 -14.75
C TYR A 556 -14.75 -1.72 -13.65
N VAL A 557 -14.89 -0.41 -13.87
CA VAL A 557 -15.61 0.46 -12.92
C VAL A 557 -17.08 0.05 -12.83
N ASP A 558 -17.73 -0.28 -13.96
CA ASP A 558 -19.12 -0.73 -13.99
C ASP A 558 -19.35 -2.03 -13.21
N LEU A 559 -18.44 -2.99 -13.34
CA LEU A 559 -18.47 -4.21 -12.55
C LEU A 559 -18.47 -3.88 -11.05
N GLN A 560 -17.61 -2.96 -10.61
CA GLN A 560 -17.51 -2.57 -9.20
C GLN A 560 -18.70 -1.70 -8.73
N MET A 561 -19.38 -1.03 -9.66
CA MET A 561 -20.55 -0.18 -9.40
C MET A 561 -21.89 -0.88 -9.59
N ALA A 562 -21.92 -2.14 -10.03
CA ALA A 562 -23.15 -2.88 -10.24
C ALA A 562 -23.80 -3.30 -8.91
N ASP A 563 -25.12 -3.17 -8.78
CA ASP A 563 -25.87 -3.66 -7.59
C ASP A 563 -25.72 -5.18 -7.36
N SER A 564 -25.35 -5.91 -8.42
CA SER A 564 -25.06 -7.35 -8.36
C SER A 564 -23.66 -7.68 -7.82
N THR A 565 -22.85 -6.67 -7.47
CA THR A 565 -21.48 -6.82 -6.97
C THR A 565 -21.39 -6.50 -5.49
N ALA A 566 -20.74 -7.39 -4.74
CA ALA A 566 -20.48 -7.21 -3.33
C ALA A 566 -19.59 -5.97 -3.10
N SER A 567 -20.13 -4.96 -2.42
CA SER A 567 -19.47 -3.67 -2.22
C SER A 567 -20.05 -2.92 -1.01
N TRP A 568 -19.37 -1.87 -0.56
CA TRP A 568 -19.88 -0.96 0.45
C TRP A 568 -20.45 0.28 -0.23
N HIS A 569 -21.67 0.69 0.11
CA HIS A 569 -22.32 1.86 -0.47
C HIS A 569 -22.29 3.02 0.53
N MET A 570 -21.72 4.15 0.11
CA MET A 570 -21.70 5.36 0.94
C MET A 570 -23.08 6.02 0.94
N GLN A 571 -23.57 6.35 2.13
CA GLN A 571 -24.83 7.04 2.35
C GLN A 571 -24.64 8.57 2.37
N PRO A 572 -25.71 9.37 2.28
CA PRO A 572 -25.60 10.85 2.26
C PRO A 572 -24.97 11.47 3.51
N ASP A 573 -25.02 10.80 4.65
CA ASP A 573 -24.37 11.25 5.89
C ASP A 573 -22.85 10.97 5.91
N GLY A 574 -22.38 10.09 5.03
CA GLY A 574 -20.99 9.63 4.90
C GLY A 574 -20.73 8.24 5.49
N THR A 575 -21.74 7.59 6.08
CA THR A 575 -21.64 6.20 6.56
C THR A 575 -21.63 5.22 5.40
N TYR A 576 -21.11 4.00 5.63
CA TYR A 576 -21.07 2.95 4.62
C TYR A 576 -21.91 1.75 5.05
N ILE A 577 -22.73 1.25 4.13
CA ILE A 577 -23.53 0.03 4.31
C ILE A 577 -22.97 -1.07 3.42
N ARG A 578 -22.76 -2.26 3.96
CA ARG A 578 -22.26 -3.40 3.18
C ARG A 578 -23.40 -4.08 2.42
N HIS A 579 -23.29 -4.09 1.10
CA HIS A 579 -24.15 -4.86 0.20
C HIS A 579 -23.36 -6.06 -0.29
N SER A 580 -23.66 -7.25 0.22
CA SER A 580 -22.92 -8.48 -0.13
C SER A 580 -23.80 -9.68 -0.42
N ARG A 581 -25.12 -9.53 -0.27
CA ARG A 581 -26.12 -10.55 -0.55
C ARG A 581 -27.31 -9.92 -1.28
N ASP A 582 -27.99 -10.72 -2.09
CA ASP A 582 -29.26 -10.34 -2.72
C ASP A 582 -30.45 -10.48 -1.75
N GLU A 583 -31.67 -10.22 -2.24
CA GLU A 583 -32.91 -10.30 -1.46
C GLU A 583 -33.18 -11.71 -0.93
N GLU A 584 -32.72 -12.75 -1.63
CA GLU A 584 -32.80 -14.15 -1.19
C GLU A 584 -31.63 -14.59 -0.28
N GLY A 585 -30.74 -13.67 0.09
CA GLY A 585 -29.60 -13.92 0.96
C GLY A 585 -28.42 -14.64 0.28
N ARG A 586 -28.42 -14.81 -1.03
CA ARG A 586 -27.32 -15.42 -1.80
C ARG A 586 -26.17 -14.41 -1.94
N PRO A 587 -24.90 -14.84 -1.87
CA PRO A 587 -23.77 -13.93 -2.05
C PRO A 587 -23.77 -13.25 -3.42
N LEU A 588 -23.55 -11.93 -3.44
CA LEU A 588 -23.32 -11.16 -4.65
C LEU A 588 -21.96 -11.50 -5.27
N VAL A 589 -21.75 -11.04 -6.51
CA VAL A 589 -20.49 -11.25 -7.23
C VAL A 589 -19.36 -10.53 -6.49
N ASP A 590 -18.31 -11.25 -6.11
CA ASP A 590 -17.04 -10.63 -5.73
C ASP A 590 -16.27 -10.26 -7.00
N SER A 591 -16.04 -8.95 -7.20
CA SER A 591 -15.39 -8.44 -8.41
C SER A 591 -13.97 -8.97 -8.59
N GLN A 592 -13.23 -9.21 -7.51
CA GLN A 592 -11.85 -9.68 -7.57
C GLN A 592 -11.79 -11.16 -7.93
N ASP A 593 -12.68 -11.98 -7.36
CA ASP A 593 -12.82 -13.39 -7.75
C ASP A 593 -13.33 -13.55 -9.19
N TYR A 594 -14.24 -12.67 -9.61
CA TYR A 594 -14.68 -12.62 -11.01
C TYR A 594 -13.50 -12.34 -11.95
N LEU A 595 -12.66 -11.36 -11.60
CA LEU A 595 -11.46 -11.01 -12.39
C LEU A 595 -10.41 -12.11 -12.38
N ILE A 596 -10.17 -12.79 -11.24
CA ILE A 596 -9.33 -13.99 -11.18
C ILE A 596 -9.82 -15.03 -12.20
N LYS A 597 -11.12 -15.36 -12.17
CA LYS A 597 -11.72 -16.33 -13.09
C LYS A 597 -11.63 -15.87 -14.54
N ARG A 598 -11.86 -14.58 -14.83
CA ARG A 598 -11.78 -14.04 -16.20
C ARG A 598 -10.37 -14.15 -16.79
N HIS A 599 -9.34 -13.90 -15.98
CA HIS A 599 -7.95 -14.03 -16.42
C HIS A 599 -7.53 -15.51 -16.57
N GLN A 600 -8.03 -16.41 -15.72
CA GLN A 600 -7.77 -17.86 -15.81
C GLN A 600 -8.57 -18.58 -16.91
N ARG A 601 -9.84 -18.23 -17.13
CA ARG A 601 -10.77 -18.88 -18.09
C ARG A 601 -10.55 -18.46 -19.53
N ARG A 602 -9.58 -17.60 -19.77
CA ARG A 602 -9.11 -17.27 -21.10
C ARG A 602 -8.12 -18.38 -21.56
N PRO A 603 -8.60 -19.61 -21.87
CA PRO A 603 -8.11 -20.37 -23.03
C PRO A 603 -9.26 -20.99 -23.86
N ARG A 604 -9.53 -20.37 -25.01
CA ARG A 604 -9.78 -20.94 -26.35
C ARG A 604 -10.51 -19.88 -27.18
N GLY A 605 -9.83 -19.40 -28.22
CA GLY A 605 -10.54 -18.79 -29.34
C GLY A 605 -11.52 -19.82 -29.90
N ASN A 606 -12.76 -19.38 -30.08
CA ASN A 606 -13.68 -19.86 -31.10
C ASN A 606 -14.89 -18.90 -31.13
N SER A 607 -14.75 -17.88 -31.96
CA SER A 607 -15.76 -17.43 -32.93
C SER A 607 -15.09 -16.47 -33.89
#